data_AF-A0ABD3WEH9-F1
#
_entry.id   AF-A0ABD3WEH9-F1
#
_cell.length_a   1.000
_cell.length_b   1.000
_cell.length_c   1.000
_cell.angle_alpha   90.00
_cell.angle_beta   90.00
_cell.angle_gamma   90.00
#
_symmetry.space_group_name_H-M   'P 1'
#
loop_
_entity.id
_entity.type
_entity.pdbx_description
1 polymer ?
#
loop_
_entity_poly.entity_id
_entity_poly.type
_entity_poly.pdbx_seq_one_letter_code
_entity_poly.pdbx_strand_id
1 'polypeptide(L)'
;MPLTSAGMKVKDPEYKNWLKVGLALCYLKDGLKSFIQNEVDDMHQYLLQKLYGGSAVQAPQCSSCKSKDVKQNRNTYVWKFRSPCPSHLCDIWLAELLTLHINPTYNKIYWDNCDVTAWPFVPWECAKLYMPRGQPTANTGPAMSDSQALLTLMANCTNFHGKFSQPGITLIKKVSTIRNKVMHSGDMSLSDSDRKSFIQDIIDLLEDPTHLRSLEECKQAVIEIHRISKVSVDVFFNLDIEMMALRECVNDCRQEIGVHNKTTEVTVESLKEEFTNLRVQFDTNVKETKDKIADLDLKYQHMESSVKQMDSLVKEMDSSLTTLSSDVEIMKQQLNITDKFMKSKYDIETVKLYFDLPSEKCRTKIDQRVDRTKLNQRIGEFTVMIDMMCPT
;
A
#
# COMPACT_ATOMS: atom_id res chain seq x y z
N MET A 1 -32.04 30.11 -36.60
CA MET A 1 -31.65 29.07 -35.64
C MET A 1 -32.90 28.59 -34.93
N PRO A 2 -33.26 27.30 -35.01
CA PRO A 2 -34.46 26.79 -34.34
C PRO A 2 -34.22 26.75 -32.83
N LEU A 3 -35.30 27.04 -32.09
CA LEU A 3 -35.36 27.07 -30.63
C LEU A 3 -34.69 25.83 -30.03
N THR A 4 -33.69 26.07 -29.19
CA THR A 4 -32.88 25.09 -28.48
C THR A 4 -33.74 24.06 -27.72
N SER A 5 -33.26 22.81 -27.66
CA SER A 5 -33.84 21.61 -27.02
C SER A 5 -34.59 21.81 -25.69
N ALA A 6 -34.29 22.84 -24.91
CA ALA A 6 -35.00 23.19 -23.68
C ALA A 6 -36.45 23.66 -23.92
N GLY A 7 -36.70 24.48 -24.94
CA GLY A 7 -38.04 25.01 -25.24
C GLY A 7 -39.04 23.97 -25.77
N MET A 8 -38.54 22.82 -26.23
CA MET A 8 -39.38 21.71 -26.73
C MET A 8 -39.85 20.77 -25.61
N LYS A 9 -39.05 20.55 -24.55
CA LYS A 9 -39.42 19.67 -23.42
C LYS A 9 -40.52 20.24 -22.53
N VAL A 10 -40.58 21.55 -22.39
CA VAL A 10 -41.60 22.29 -21.62
C VAL A 10 -43.04 21.96 -22.06
N LYS A 11 -43.25 21.58 -23.34
CA LYS A 11 -44.57 21.19 -23.86
C LYS A 11 -44.88 19.71 -23.70
N ASP A 12 -43.88 18.89 -23.38
CA ASP A 12 -44.03 17.45 -23.21
C ASP A 12 -44.83 17.14 -21.93
N PRO A 13 -45.99 16.48 -22.03
CA PRO A 13 -46.78 16.06 -20.88
C PRO A 13 -46.01 15.19 -19.88
N GLU A 14 -45.08 14.35 -20.35
CA GLU A 14 -44.34 13.46 -19.47
C GLU A 14 -43.24 14.19 -18.69
N TYR A 15 -42.59 15.17 -19.33
CA TYR A 15 -41.65 16.07 -18.65
C TYR A 15 -42.36 16.92 -17.58
N LYS A 16 -43.56 17.43 -17.89
CA LYS A 16 -44.42 18.14 -16.94
C LYS A 16 -44.78 17.28 -15.73
N ASN A 17 -45.06 15.99 -15.96
CA ASN A 17 -45.36 15.05 -14.88
C ASN A 17 -44.14 14.80 -13.99
N TRP A 18 -42.97 14.63 -14.59
CA TRP A 18 -41.70 14.50 -13.87
C TRP A 18 -41.44 15.72 -12.97
N LEU A 19 -41.61 16.94 -13.50
CA LEU A 19 -41.48 18.19 -12.73
C LEU A 19 -42.44 18.24 -11.53
N LYS A 20 -43.70 17.84 -11.72
CA LYS A 20 -44.71 17.83 -10.63
C LYS A 20 -44.30 16.91 -9.49
N VAL A 21 -43.75 15.73 -9.78
CA VAL A 21 -43.26 14.82 -8.73
C VAL A 21 -42.00 15.36 -8.08
N GLY A 22 -41.05 15.91 -8.86
CA GLY A 22 -39.86 16.57 -8.31
C GLY A 22 -40.20 17.70 -7.33
N LEU A 23 -41.20 18.52 -7.67
CA LEU A 23 -41.67 19.59 -6.78
C LEU A 23 -42.44 19.04 -5.56
N ALA A 24 -43.24 17.97 -5.73
CA ALA A 24 -43.87 17.31 -4.60
C ALA A 24 -42.85 16.76 -3.58
N LEU A 25 -41.71 16.26 -4.05
CA LEU A 25 -40.60 15.83 -3.19
C LEU A 25 -39.92 17.01 -2.46
N CYS A 26 -39.88 18.20 -3.08
CA CYS A 26 -39.42 19.41 -2.41
C CYS A 26 -40.37 19.82 -1.27
N TYR A 27 -41.68 19.81 -1.51
CA TYR A 27 -42.67 20.10 -0.46
C TYR A 27 -42.70 19.03 0.63
N LEU A 28 -42.51 17.76 0.28
CA LEU A 28 -42.31 16.68 1.25
C LEU A 28 -41.13 17.00 2.17
N LYS A 29 -39.97 17.35 1.61
CA LYS A 29 -38.80 17.76 2.40
C LYS A 29 -39.17 18.91 3.33
N ASP A 30 -39.80 19.97 2.82
CA ASP A 30 -40.16 21.14 3.61
C ASP A 30 -41.11 20.78 4.77
N GLY A 31 -42.11 19.93 4.52
CA GLY A 31 -43.02 19.43 5.55
C GLY A 31 -42.33 18.59 6.63
N LEU A 32 -41.29 17.83 6.27
CA LEU A 32 -40.59 16.94 7.19
C LEU A 32 -39.49 17.63 8.03
N LYS A 33 -39.04 18.84 7.64
CA LYS A 33 -37.87 19.50 8.25
C LYS A 33 -37.95 19.63 9.76
N SER A 34 -39.02 20.25 10.27
CA SER A 34 -39.19 20.51 11.71
C SER A 34 -39.29 19.21 12.50
N PHE A 35 -40.08 18.25 11.99
CA PHE A 35 -40.22 16.93 12.62
C PHE A 35 -38.88 16.21 12.74
N ILE A 36 -38.12 16.11 11.64
CA ILE A 36 -36.84 15.40 11.64
C ILE A 36 -35.82 16.11 12.54
N GLN A 37 -35.78 17.44 12.53
CA GLN A 37 -34.90 18.20 13.42
C GLN A 37 -35.18 17.84 14.88
N ASN A 38 -36.45 17.90 15.30
CA ASN A 38 -36.86 17.60 16.66
C ASN A 38 -36.53 16.15 17.04
N GLU A 39 -36.79 15.17 16.17
CA GLU A 39 -36.50 13.76 16.47
C GLU A 39 -34.99 13.47 16.55
N VAL A 40 -34.17 14.17 15.76
CA VAL A 40 -32.71 14.07 15.86
C VAL A 40 -32.18 14.73 17.13
N ASP A 41 -32.76 15.86 17.52
CA ASP A 41 -32.40 16.54 18.78
C ASP A 41 -32.81 15.68 19.99
N ASP A 42 -34.01 15.09 19.98
CA ASP A 42 -34.48 14.16 21.01
C ASP A 42 -33.58 12.91 21.09
N MET A 43 -33.19 12.34 19.94
CA MET A 43 -32.24 11.24 19.88
C MET A 43 -30.91 11.62 20.51
N HIS A 44 -30.38 12.79 20.19
CA HIS A 44 -29.12 13.28 20.73
C HIS A 44 -29.18 13.52 22.23
N GLN A 45 -30.27 14.13 22.72
CA GLN A 45 -30.51 14.32 24.15
C GLN A 45 -30.63 12.99 24.89
N TYR A 46 -31.30 11.99 24.30
CA TYR A 46 -31.33 10.64 24.85
C TYR A 46 -29.92 10.05 25.00
N LEU A 47 -29.08 10.18 23.98
CA LEU A 47 -27.68 9.71 24.02
C LEU A 47 -26.87 10.45 25.08
N LEU A 48 -26.99 11.79 25.17
CA LEU A 48 -26.35 12.58 26.21
C LEU A 48 -26.82 12.20 27.61
N GLN A 49 -28.11 11.93 27.79
CA GLN A 49 -28.67 11.47 29.05
C GLN A 49 -28.09 10.11 29.45
N LYS A 50 -28.02 9.18 28.50
CA LYS A 50 -27.51 7.83 28.72
C LYS A 50 -26.01 7.82 29.02
N LEU A 51 -25.23 8.65 28.34
CA LEU A 51 -23.77 8.62 28.40
C LEU A 51 -23.18 9.57 29.46
N TYR A 52 -23.83 10.71 29.71
CA TYR A 52 -23.29 11.78 30.56
C TYR A 52 -24.32 12.37 31.52
N GLY A 53 -25.47 11.72 31.73
CA GLY A 53 -26.50 12.24 32.62
C GLY A 53 -27.18 13.53 32.15
N GLY A 54 -27.02 13.90 30.87
CA GLY A 54 -27.81 14.95 30.21
C GLY A 54 -27.04 16.22 29.85
N SER A 55 -25.73 16.31 30.09
CA SER A 55 -24.95 17.52 29.79
C SER A 55 -23.83 17.29 28.79
N ALA A 56 -23.91 17.96 27.63
CA ALA A 56 -22.81 18.01 26.65
C ALA A 56 -21.56 18.73 27.19
N VAL A 57 -21.71 19.64 28.16
CA VAL A 57 -20.58 20.36 28.79
C VAL A 57 -19.71 19.40 29.60
N GLN A 58 -20.29 18.29 30.06
CA GLN A 58 -19.58 17.24 30.79
C GLN A 58 -18.97 16.20 29.85
N ALA A 59 -19.30 16.22 28.55
CA ALA A 59 -18.74 15.30 27.59
C ALA A 59 -17.27 15.67 27.32
N PRO A 60 -16.30 14.76 27.56
CA PRO A 60 -14.92 15.02 27.23
C PRO A 60 -14.76 15.13 25.72
N GLN A 61 -13.80 15.94 25.24
CA GLN A 61 -13.55 16.10 23.81
C GLN A 61 -12.52 15.08 23.33
N CYS A 62 -12.79 14.44 22.19
CA CYS A 62 -11.79 13.68 21.44
C CYS A 62 -11.30 14.54 20.26
N SER A 63 -10.00 14.60 20.01
CA SER A 63 -9.42 15.31 18.86
C SER A 63 -8.59 14.41 17.93
N SER A 64 -8.38 13.15 18.31
CA SER A 64 -7.47 12.23 17.62
C SER A 64 -8.19 11.25 16.69
N CYS A 65 -9.44 10.87 16.98
CA CYS A 65 -10.17 9.89 16.20
C CYS A 65 -10.65 10.48 14.87
N LYS A 66 -10.59 9.68 13.80
CA LYS A 66 -11.11 10.05 12.49
C LYS A 66 -12.15 9.04 12.05
N SER A 67 -13.20 9.51 11.38
CA SER A 67 -14.30 8.66 10.92
C SER A 67 -13.83 7.55 9.98
N LYS A 68 -12.81 7.82 9.17
CA LYS A 68 -12.17 6.85 8.27
C LYS A 68 -11.52 5.65 8.99
N ASP A 69 -11.24 5.79 10.29
CA ASP A 69 -10.61 4.76 11.10
C ASP A 69 -11.62 3.72 11.61
N VAL A 70 -12.92 4.00 11.49
CA VAL A 70 -13.98 3.02 11.76
C VAL A 70 -14.02 2.00 10.63
N LYS A 71 -13.90 0.72 10.96
CA LYS A 71 -13.95 -0.40 10.02
C LYS A 71 -14.84 -1.51 10.54
N GLN A 72 -15.55 -2.15 9.62
CA GLN A 72 -16.26 -3.39 9.90
C GLN A 72 -15.28 -4.56 9.81
N ASN A 73 -15.27 -5.40 10.83
CA ASN A 73 -14.62 -6.69 10.74
C ASN A 73 -15.43 -7.59 9.79
N ARG A 74 -14.80 -8.08 8.71
CA ARG A 74 -15.48 -8.89 7.68
C ARG A 74 -15.96 -10.27 8.19
N ASN A 75 -15.37 -10.79 9.26
CA ASN A 75 -15.72 -12.10 9.81
C ASN A 75 -16.81 -12.01 10.88
N THR A 76 -16.78 -10.95 11.70
CA THR A 76 -17.72 -10.80 12.82
C THR A 76 -18.83 -9.79 12.53
N TYR A 77 -18.72 -9.03 11.44
CA TYR A 77 -19.62 -7.93 11.07
C TYR A 77 -19.73 -6.80 12.11
N VAL A 78 -18.80 -6.77 13.08
CA VAL A 78 -18.74 -5.76 14.13
C VAL A 78 -17.97 -4.54 13.63
N TRP A 79 -18.53 -3.36 13.87
CA TRP A 79 -17.88 -2.07 13.63
C TRP A 79 -17.02 -1.65 14.82
N LYS A 80 -15.78 -1.22 14.55
CA LYS A 80 -14.87 -0.67 15.55
C LYS A 80 -13.83 0.27 14.93
N PHE A 81 -13.23 1.12 15.75
CA PHE A 81 -12.04 1.85 15.35
C PHE A 81 -10.85 0.89 15.17
N ARG A 82 -9.93 1.23 14.25
CA ARG A 82 -8.67 0.47 14.05
C ARG A 82 -7.84 0.39 15.33
N SER A 83 -7.83 1.48 16.09
CA SER A 83 -7.21 1.57 17.42
C SER A 83 -8.25 2.16 18.38
N PRO A 84 -8.32 1.66 19.63
CA PRO A 84 -9.24 2.22 20.62
C PRO A 84 -9.05 3.73 20.76
N CYS A 85 -10.15 4.45 20.95
CA CYS A 85 -10.12 5.87 21.24
C CYS A 85 -9.35 6.09 22.55
N PRO A 86 -8.34 6.98 22.61
CA PRO A 86 -7.57 7.22 23.83
C PRO A 86 -8.42 7.68 25.02
N SER A 87 -9.54 8.36 24.76
CA SER A 87 -10.51 8.79 25.78
C SER A 87 -11.70 7.85 25.92
N HIS A 88 -11.75 6.74 25.16
CA HIS A 88 -12.88 5.81 25.01
C HIS A 88 -14.22 6.43 24.57
N LEU A 89 -14.27 7.75 24.40
CA LEU A 89 -15.46 8.52 24.06
C LEU A 89 -16.08 8.04 22.75
N CYS A 90 -15.30 8.05 21.66
CA CYS A 90 -15.79 7.70 20.34
C CYS A 90 -16.22 6.23 20.27
N ASP A 91 -15.58 5.32 21.03
CA ASP A 91 -15.95 3.89 21.07
C ASP A 91 -17.34 3.70 21.69
N ILE A 92 -17.65 4.43 22.76
CA ILE A 92 -18.94 4.35 23.45
C ILE A 92 -20.06 4.95 22.58
N TRP A 93 -19.83 6.12 21.97
CA TRP A 93 -20.78 6.71 21.02
C TRP A 93 -21.02 5.80 19.82
N LEU A 94 -19.96 5.21 19.26
CA LEU A 94 -20.05 4.24 18.17
C LEU A 94 -20.99 3.10 18.55
N ALA A 95 -20.78 2.49 19.71
CA ALA A 95 -21.59 1.38 20.19
C ALA A 95 -23.06 1.78 20.32
N GLU A 96 -23.35 2.92 20.94
CA GLU A 96 -24.72 3.39 21.15
C GLU A 96 -25.44 3.76 19.85
N LEU A 97 -24.78 4.49 18.95
CA LEU A 97 -25.35 4.85 17.64
C LEU A 97 -25.67 3.61 16.80
N LEU A 98 -24.86 2.54 16.91
CA LEU A 98 -25.16 1.26 16.25
C LEU A 98 -26.41 0.59 16.80
N THR A 99 -26.72 0.73 18.10
CA THR A 99 -27.98 0.19 18.66
C THR A 99 -29.23 0.90 18.12
N LEU A 100 -29.07 2.15 17.70
CA LEU A 100 -30.15 2.94 17.11
C LEU A 100 -30.29 2.74 15.59
N HIS A 101 -29.50 1.83 15.01
CA HIS A 101 -29.55 1.50 13.60
C HIS A 101 -30.41 0.24 13.37
N ILE A 102 -31.27 0.24 12.35
CA ILE A 102 -32.22 -0.86 12.11
C ILE A 102 -31.52 -2.16 11.68
N ASN A 103 -30.42 -2.08 10.92
CA ASN A 103 -29.61 -3.25 10.53
C ASN A 103 -28.11 -2.92 10.38
N PRO A 104 -27.39 -2.58 11.46
CA PRO A 104 -25.99 -2.13 11.37
C PRO A 104 -25.02 -3.19 10.84
N THR A 105 -25.39 -4.46 10.97
CA THR A 105 -24.57 -5.61 10.54
C THR A 105 -24.51 -5.74 9.01
N TYR A 106 -25.64 -5.51 8.35
CA TYR A 106 -25.81 -5.78 6.91
C TYR A 106 -25.91 -4.51 6.08
N ASN A 107 -26.42 -3.43 6.66
CA ASN A 107 -26.51 -2.15 5.95
C ASN A 107 -25.14 -1.48 5.94
N LYS A 108 -24.81 -0.91 4.78
CA LYS A 108 -23.60 -0.13 4.61
C LYS A 108 -23.73 1.19 5.38
N ILE A 109 -22.91 1.35 6.41
CA ILE A 109 -22.80 2.60 7.17
C ILE A 109 -21.68 3.45 6.58
N TYR A 110 -21.99 4.72 6.29
CA TYR A 110 -21.07 5.66 5.67
C TYR A 110 -20.43 6.57 6.72
N TRP A 111 -19.49 6.04 7.50
CA TRP A 111 -18.80 6.79 8.56
C TRP A 111 -18.16 8.09 8.09
N ASP A 112 -17.67 8.14 6.84
CA ASP A 112 -17.08 9.34 6.23
C ASP A 112 -18.06 10.51 6.03
N ASN A 113 -19.36 10.30 6.25
CA ASN A 113 -20.36 11.36 6.28
C ASN A 113 -20.25 12.21 7.55
N CYS A 114 -19.76 11.63 8.65
CA CYS A 114 -19.83 12.23 9.98
C CYS A 114 -18.46 12.69 10.45
N ASP A 115 -18.43 13.63 11.38
CA ASP A 115 -17.29 13.89 12.27
C ASP A 115 -17.52 13.16 13.61
N VAL A 116 -16.80 12.06 13.83
CA VAL A 116 -16.90 11.24 15.05
C VAL A 116 -16.50 11.99 16.33
N THR A 117 -15.76 13.10 16.20
CA THR A 117 -15.35 13.93 17.34
C THR A 117 -16.44 14.93 17.75
N ALA A 118 -17.38 15.20 16.84
CA ALA A 118 -18.45 16.17 17.03
C ALA A 118 -19.75 15.54 17.58
N TRP A 119 -19.86 14.20 17.64
CA TRP A 119 -21.06 13.51 18.12
C TRP A 119 -21.62 14.03 19.46
N PRO A 120 -20.81 14.35 20.50
CA PRO A 120 -21.36 14.88 21.75
C PRO A 120 -21.94 16.29 21.64
N PHE A 121 -21.60 17.04 20.60
CA PHE A 121 -21.87 18.48 20.52
C PHE A 121 -22.80 18.86 19.38
N VAL A 122 -22.86 18.03 18.32
CA VAL A 122 -23.59 18.33 17.10
C VAL A 122 -24.56 17.17 16.79
N PRO A 123 -25.86 17.32 17.11
CA PRO A 123 -26.88 16.28 16.87
C PRO A 123 -26.86 15.76 15.44
N TRP A 124 -26.69 16.66 14.46
CA TRP A 124 -26.72 16.31 13.06
C TRP A 124 -25.56 15.41 12.60
N GLU A 125 -24.41 15.44 13.29
CA GLU A 125 -23.29 14.53 13.01
C GLU A 125 -23.63 13.09 13.43
N CYS A 126 -24.56 12.90 14.36
CA CYS A 126 -25.13 11.58 14.67
C CYS A 126 -26.11 11.14 13.56
N ALA A 127 -26.96 12.05 13.09
CA ALA A 127 -27.97 11.76 12.07
C ALA A 127 -27.37 11.35 10.71
N LYS A 128 -26.26 11.97 10.30
CA LYS A 128 -25.56 11.66 9.05
C LYS A 128 -25.14 10.20 8.89
N LEU A 129 -25.06 9.45 9.99
CA LEU A 129 -24.76 8.02 10.00
C LEU A 129 -25.79 7.20 9.26
N TYR A 130 -27.05 7.60 9.35
CA TYR A 130 -28.20 6.88 8.81
C TYR A 130 -28.55 7.33 7.38
N MET A 131 -27.78 8.27 6.83
CA MET A 131 -27.96 8.88 5.51
C MET A 131 -27.11 8.17 4.44
N PRO A 132 -27.43 8.31 3.13
CA PRO A 132 -26.59 7.80 2.06
C PRO A 132 -25.25 8.53 2.02
N ARG A 133 -24.28 7.93 1.32
CA ARG A 133 -22.93 8.49 1.15
C ARG A 133 -22.99 9.92 0.59
N GLY A 134 -22.03 10.74 1.00
CA GLY A 134 -21.79 12.04 0.37
C GLY A 134 -22.32 13.23 1.16
N GLN A 135 -22.69 13.05 2.42
CA GLN A 135 -23.11 14.16 3.25
C GLN A 135 -21.91 15.09 3.49
N PRO A 136 -21.95 16.36 3.03
CA PRO A 136 -20.86 17.29 3.23
C PRO A 136 -20.83 17.82 4.66
N THR A 137 -19.69 18.36 5.10
CA THR A 137 -19.58 19.04 6.40
C THR A 137 -20.53 20.23 6.51
N ALA A 138 -20.78 20.91 5.38
CA ALA A 138 -21.76 22.01 5.30
C ALA A 138 -23.23 21.57 5.45
N ASN A 139 -23.54 20.27 5.40
CA ASN A 139 -24.86 19.78 5.74
C ASN A 139 -25.00 19.77 7.28
N THR A 140 -25.67 20.77 7.84
CA THR A 140 -25.79 20.96 9.29
C THR A 140 -27.21 20.72 9.82
N GLY A 141 -28.13 20.27 8.97
CA GLY A 141 -29.53 20.11 9.35
C GLY A 141 -30.41 19.63 8.20
N PRO A 142 -31.71 19.40 8.46
CA PRO A 142 -32.63 18.90 7.46
C PRO A 142 -32.89 19.91 6.34
N ALA A 143 -32.70 21.21 6.61
CA ALA A 143 -32.79 22.25 5.58
C ALA A 143 -31.71 22.14 4.50
N MET A 144 -30.53 21.61 4.87
CA MET A 144 -29.37 21.44 3.98
C MET A 144 -29.28 20.04 3.39
N SER A 145 -30.19 19.15 3.79
CA SER A 145 -30.30 17.78 3.28
C SER A 145 -31.29 17.73 2.14
N ASP A 146 -31.02 16.90 1.14
CA ASP A 146 -32.01 16.55 0.13
C ASP A 146 -33.08 15.59 0.70
N SER A 147 -34.14 15.39 -0.06
CA SER A 147 -35.25 14.49 0.30
C SER A 147 -34.84 13.03 0.52
N GLN A 148 -33.86 12.49 -0.24
CA GLN A 148 -33.37 11.11 -0.05
C GLN A 148 -32.64 10.96 1.25
N ALA A 149 -31.78 11.92 1.60
CA ALA A 149 -31.01 11.87 2.84
C ALA A 149 -31.95 11.78 4.05
N LEU A 150 -33.01 12.60 4.06
CA LEU A 150 -34.04 12.59 5.10
C LEU A 150 -34.84 11.28 5.15
N LEU A 151 -35.33 10.81 4.00
CA LEU A 151 -36.09 9.55 3.95
C LEU A 151 -35.24 8.34 4.36
N THR A 152 -33.95 8.34 3.99
CA THR A 152 -33.01 7.27 4.33
C THR A 152 -32.67 7.28 5.82
N LEU A 153 -32.49 8.48 6.42
CA LEU A 153 -32.35 8.64 7.87
C LEU A 153 -33.55 8.03 8.60
N MET A 154 -34.77 8.40 8.21
CA MET A 154 -36.00 7.88 8.83
C MET A 154 -36.14 6.36 8.68
N ALA A 155 -35.71 5.80 7.55
CA ALA A 155 -35.81 4.36 7.27
C ALA A 155 -34.75 3.49 7.96
N ASN A 156 -33.63 4.08 8.40
CA ASN A 156 -32.50 3.35 8.97
C ASN A 156 -32.33 3.55 10.48
N CYS A 157 -33.02 4.52 11.07
CA CYS A 157 -32.90 4.86 12.48
C CYS A 157 -34.12 4.36 13.29
N THR A 158 -33.85 3.65 14.39
CA THR A 158 -34.88 3.05 15.24
C THR A 158 -35.74 4.10 15.94
N ASN A 159 -35.21 5.28 16.22
CA ASN A 159 -35.97 6.39 16.81
C ASN A 159 -37.19 6.73 15.96
N PHE A 160 -37.04 6.80 14.63
CA PHE A 160 -38.17 7.03 13.73
C PHE A 160 -39.08 5.81 13.64
N HIS A 161 -38.53 4.59 13.62
CA HIS A 161 -39.35 3.37 13.63
C HIS A 161 -40.25 3.23 14.86
N GLY A 162 -39.87 3.80 16.01
CA GLY A 162 -40.73 3.88 17.18
C GLY A 162 -41.91 4.85 17.02
N LYS A 163 -41.85 5.77 16.05
CA LYS A 163 -42.88 6.79 15.79
C LYS A 163 -43.88 6.35 14.73
N PHE A 164 -43.46 5.59 13.73
CA PHE A 164 -44.35 5.19 12.65
C PHE A 164 -44.91 3.78 12.84
N SER A 165 -46.15 3.60 12.41
CA SER A 165 -46.72 2.27 12.19
C SER A 165 -45.95 1.51 11.09
N GLN A 166 -46.07 0.18 11.02
CA GLN A 166 -45.45 -0.61 9.93
C GLN A 166 -45.88 -0.13 8.53
N PRO A 167 -47.15 0.25 8.28
CA PRO A 167 -47.55 0.94 7.06
C PRO A 167 -46.77 2.24 6.80
N GLY A 168 -46.59 3.09 7.82
CA GLY A 168 -45.82 4.33 7.70
C GLY A 168 -44.35 4.10 7.33
N ILE A 169 -43.70 3.11 7.94
CA ILE A 169 -42.33 2.70 7.56
C ILE A 169 -42.26 2.19 6.12
N THR A 170 -43.28 1.45 5.70
CA THR A 170 -43.39 0.99 4.31
C THR A 170 -43.52 2.16 3.34
N LEU A 171 -44.32 3.17 3.69
CA LEU A 171 -44.46 4.41 2.91
C LEU A 171 -43.14 5.18 2.81
N ILE A 172 -42.40 5.35 3.90
CA ILE A 172 -41.08 6.02 3.87
C ILE A 172 -40.14 5.35 2.86
N LYS A 173 -40.04 4.01 2.90
CA LYS A 173 -39.22 3.24 1.96
C LYS A 173 -39.72 3.34 0.52
N LYS A 174 -41.05 3.32 0.34
CA LYS A 174 -41.69 3.45 -0.98
C LYS A 174 -41.39 4.83 -1.59
N VAL A 175 -41.58 5.90 -0.84
CA VAL A 175 -41.31 7.29 -1.28
C VAL A 175 -39.81 7.49 -1.54
N SER A 176 -38.92 6.89 -0.73
CA SER A 176 -37.48 6.86 -1.01
C SER A 176 -37.16 6.20 -2.37
N THR A 177 -37.85 5.11 -2.70
CA THR A 177 -37.69 4.43 -4.00
C THR A 177 -38.21 5.28 -5.16
N ILE A 178 -39.38 5.93 -4.97
CA ILE A 178 -39.97 6.86 -5.94
C ILE A 178 -39.00 8.00 -6.24
N ARG A 179 -38.45 8.62 -5.21
CA ARG A 179 -37.48 9.72 -5.32
C ARG A 179 -36.28 9.31 -6.19
N ASN A 180 -35.68 8.15 -5.93
CA ASN A 180 -34.57 7.64 -6.74
C ASN A 180 -34.97 7.38 -8.19
N LYS A 181 -36.14 6.77 -8.43
CA LYS A 181 -36.64 6.52 -9.79
C LYS A 181 -36.84 7.82 -10.58
N VAL A 182 -37.37 8.85 -9.93
CA VAL A 182 -37.65 10.15 -10.55
C VAL A 182 -36.37 10.93 -10.81
N MET A 183 -35.50 11.09 -9.81
CA MET A 183 -34.29 11.92 -9.96
C MET A 183 -33.23 11.31 -10.89
N HIS A 184 -33.24 9.98 -11.06
CA HIS A 184 -32.33 9.29 -11.99
C HIS A 184 -32.98 8.93 -13.35
N SER A 185 -34.15 9.48 -13.68
CA SER A 185 -34.73 9.37 -15.03
C SER A 185 -33.88 10.19 -16.02
N GLY A 186 -33.14 9.50 -16.89
CA GLY A 186 -32.21 10.14 -17.84
C GLY A 186 -32.89 10.95 -18.94
N ASP A 187 -34.15 10.65 -19.26
CA ASP A 187 -34.97 11.40 -20.20
C ASP A 187 -35.82 12.50 -19.54
N MET A 188 -35.95 12.45 -18.20
CA MET A 188 -36.82 13.29 -17.37
C MET A 188 -38.30 13.13 -17.75
N SER A 189 -38.72 11.91 -18.09
CA SER A 189 -40.09 11.58 -18.45
C SER A 189 -40.80 10.80 -17.33
N LEU A 190 -42.09 11.06 -17.14
CA LEU A 190 -42.95 10.28 -16.27
C LEU A 190 -44.39 10.17 -16.81
N SER A 191 -44.95 8.95 -16.80
CA SER A 191 -46.34 8.72 -17.19
C SER A 191 -47.34 9.40 -16.24
N ASP A 192 -48.55 9.69 -16.72
CA ASP A 192 -49.60 10.31 -15.89
C ASP A 192 -50.07 9.39 -14.75
N SER A 193 -50.08 8.07 -14.99
CA SER A 193 -50.41 7.07 -13.98
C SER A 193 -49.36 7.01 -12.87
N ASP A 194 -48.07 6.99 -13.23
CA ASP A 194 -46.98 6.97 -12.26
C ASP A 194 -46.99 8.27 -11.48
N ARG A 195 -47.17 9.42 -12.14
CA ARG A 195 -47.30 10.72 -11.45
C ARG A 195 -48.40 10.70 -10.40
N LYS A 196 -49.61 10.24 -10.74
CA LYS A 196 -50.74 10.18 -9.80
C LYS A 196 -50.43 9.27 -8.62
N SER A 197 -49.92 8.07 -8.88
CA SER A 197 -49.55 7.13 -7.81
C SER A 197 -48.47 7.71 -6.90
N PHE A 198 -47.43 8.31 -7.47
CA PHE A 198 -46.29 8.82 -6.71
C PHE A 198 -46.66 10.02 -5.85
N ILE A 199 -47.46 10.94 -6.39
CA ILE A 199 -47.97 12.07 -5.62
C ILE A 199 -48.86 11.58 -4.47
N GLN A 200 -49.71 10.58 -4.71
CA GLN A 200 -50.55 10.03 -3.65
C GLN A 200 -49.71 9.39 -2.55
N ASP A 201 -48.68 8.62 -2.89
CA ASP A 201 -47.78 8.01 -1.90
C ASP A 201 -47.04 9.05 -1.05
N ILE A 202 -46.68 10.20 -1.64
CA ILE A 202 -46.07 11.32 -0.93
C ILE A 202 -47.07 11.98 0.03
N ILE A 203 -48.32 12.19 -0.41
CA ILE A 203 -49.38 12.74 0.42
C ILE A 203 -49.69 11.80 1.57
N ASP A 204 -49.84 10.49 1.31
CA ASP A 204 -50.14 9.48 2.32
C ASP A 204 -49.07 9.45 3.42
N LEU A 205 -47.80 9.68 3.07
CA LEU A 205 -46.73 9.83 4.06
C LEU A 205 -46.90 11.10 4.91
N LEU A 206 -47.14 12.26 4.29
CA LEU A 206 -47.35 13.52 5.02
C LEU A 206 -48.62 13.52 5.87
N GLU A 207 -49.61 12.73 5.48
CA GLU A 207 -50.86 12.55 6.21
C GLU A 207 -50.82 11.37 7.19
N ASP A 208 -49.65 10.76 7.46
CA ASP A 208 -49.54 9.72 8.47
C ASP A 208 -50.10 10.24 9.81
N PRO A 209 -51.14 9.58 10.35
CA PRO A 209 -51.92 10.11 11.45
C PRO A 209 -51.19 10.03 12.80
N THR A 210 -50.06 9.33 12.85
CA THR A 210 -49.34 9.08 14.11
C THR A 210 -48.63 10.34 14.59
N HIS A 211 -47.90 11.00 13.69
CA HIS A 211 -47.09 12.19 14.05
C HIS A 211 -47.07 13.31 13.00
N LEU A 212 -47.36 13.05 11.73
CA LEU A 212 -47.13 14.03 10.66
C LEU A 212 -48.38 14.85 10.34
N ARG A 213 -49.55 14.22 10.27
CA ARG A 213 -50.80 14.86 9.83
C ARG A 213 -51.18 16.12 10.62
N SER A 214 -50.84 16.17 11.90
CA SER A 214 -51.17 17.29 12.79
C SER A 214 -50.24 18.49 12.63
N LEU A 215 -49.04 18.29 12.06
CA LEU A 215 -48.03 19.33 11.88
C LEU A 215 -48.45 20.31 10.79
N GLU A 216 -48.27 21.60 11.06
CA GLU A 216 -48.73 22.65 10.16
C GLU A 216 -47.91 22.68 8.86
N GLU A 217 -46.61 22.40 8.95
CA GLU A 217 -45.71 22.29 7.82
C GLU A 217 -46.12 21.12 6.89
N CYS A 218 -46.54 19.98 7.45
CA CYS A 218 -47.05 18.86 6.67
C CYS A 218 -48.38 19.20 5.98
N LYS A 219 -49.33 19.85 6.68
CA LYS A 219 -50.59 20.31 6.08
C LYS A 219 -50.34 21.29 4.95
N GLN A 220 -49.45 22.26 5.16
CA GLN A 220 -49.09 23.23 4.13
C GLN A 220 -48.47 22.52 2.93
N ALA A 221 -47.53 21.60 3.13
CA ALA A 221 -46.95 20.80 2.05
C ALA A 221 -48.02 20.04 1.25
N VAL A 222 -49.00 19.40 1.91
CA VAL A 222 -50.11 18.71 1.23
C VAL A 222 -50.97 19.67 0.40
N ILE A 223 -51.28 20.86 0.92
CA ILE A 223 -52.01 21.91 0.18
C ILE A 223 -51.25 22.32 -1.08
N GLU A 224 -49.94 22.55 -0.96
CA GLU A 224 -49.05 22.90 -2.07
C GLU A 224 -49.01 21.78 -3.13
N ILE A 225 -48.85 20.53 -2.69
CA ILE A 225 -48.81 19.34 -3.55
C ILE A 225 -50.13 19.17 -4.32
N HIS A 226 -51.28 19.36 -3.66
CA HIS A 226 -52.57 19.33 -4.34
C HIS A 226 -52.72 20.44 -5.37
N ARG A 227 -52.19 21.64 -5.09
CA ARG A 227 -52.24 22.76 -6.03
C ARG A 227 -51.45 22.45 -7.29
N ILE A 228 -50.19 22.01 -7.16
CA ILE A 228 -49.35 21.70 -8.33
C ILE A 228 -49.88 20.50 -9.13
N SER A 229 -50.59 19.60 -8.47
CA SER A 229 -51.23 18.46 -9.13
C SER A 229 -52.35 18.89 -10.08
N LYS A 230 -53.17 19.86 -9.65
CA LYS A 230 -54.37 20.34 -10.36
C LYS A 230 -54.09 21.39 -11.43
N VAL A 231 -53.02 22.17 -11.29
CA VAL A 231 -52.75 23.26 -12.24
C VAL A 231 -52.21 22.72 -13.56
N SER A 232 -52.71 23.27 -14.68
CA SER A 232 -52.10 23.09 -15.99
C SER A 232 -50.72 23.76 -15.99
N VAL A 233 -49.67 22.99 -16.29
CA VAL A 233 -48.29 23.48 -16.25
C VAL A 233 -48.08 24.65 -17.22
N ASP A 234 -48.92 24.79 -18.25
CA ASP A 234 -48.88 25.91 -19.19
C ASP A 234 -49.19 27.29 -18.56
N VAL A 235 -49.86 27.33 -17.40
CA VAL A 235 -50.16 28.55 -16.63
C VAL A 235 -49.15 28.76 -15.50
N PHE A 236 -48.36 27.73 -15.17
CA PHE A 236 -47.52 27.66 -13.99
C PHE A 236 -46.01 27.77 -14.29
N PHE A 237 -45.62 28.10 -15.53
CA PHE A 237 -44.25 28.50 -15.90
C PHE A 237 -43.88 29.86 -15.30
N ASN A 238 -43.88 29.96 -13.96
CA ASN A 238 -42.87 30.79 -13.33
C ASN A 238 -41.59 29.94 -13.30
N LEU A 239 -40.49 30.51 -13.80
CA LEU A 239 -39.13 29.97 -13.75
C LEU A 239 -38.80 29.28 -12.41
N ASP A 240 -39.42 29.73 -11.32
CA ASP A 240 -39.24 29.23 -9.96
C ASP A 240 -39.48 27.71 -9.81
N ILE A 241 -40.43 27.12 -10.54
CA ILE A 241 -40.77 25.69 -10.38
C ILE A 241 -39.75 24.79 -11.04
N GLU A 242 -39.40 25.12 -12.29
CA GLU A 242 -38.34 24.41 -13.00
C GLU A 242 -37.02 24.59 -12.25
N MET A 243 -36.74 25.79 -11.73
CA MET A 243 -35.58 26.04 -10.88
C MET A 243 -35.59 25.27 -9.56
N MET A 244 -36.74 25.03 -8.93
CA MET A 244 -36.83 24.21 -7.71
C MET A 244 -36.55 22.73 -7.99
N ALA A 245 -37.18 22.15 -9.01
CA ALA A 245 -36.93 20.76 -9.40
C ALA A 245 -35.50 20.55 -9.92
N LEU A 246 -34.99 21.47 -10.75
CA LEU A 246 -33.60 21.46 -11.20
C LEU A 246 -32.63 21.67 -10.03
N ARG A 247 -32.97 22.48 -9.02
CA ARG A 247 -32.11 22.66 -7.84
C ARG A 247 -31.92 21.36 -7.07
N GLU A 248 -32.96 20.55 -6.90
CA GLU A 248 -32.83 19.24 -6.24
C GLU A 248 -31.94 18.30 -7.08
N CYS A 249 -32.13 18.25 -8.40
CA CYS A 249 -31.28 17.48 -9.33
C CYS A 249 -29.81 17.97 -9.33
N VAL A 250 -29.59 19.29 -9.33
CA VAL A 250 -28.24 19.89 -9.24
C VAL A 250 -27.59 19.60 -7.89
N ASN A 251 -28.35 19.56 -6.80
CA ASN A 251 -27.84 19.18 -5.48
C ASN A 251 -27.41 17.70 -5.46
N ASP A 252 -28.20 16.81 -6.06
CA ASP A 252 -27.83 15.40 -6.23
C ASP A 252 -26.53 15.26 -7.03
N CYS A 253 -26.44 15.90 -8.21
CA CYS A 253 -25.21 15.91 -9.00
C CYS A 253 -24.02 16.48 -8.21
N ARG A 254 -24.22 17.55 -7.44
CA ARG A 254 -23.17 18.13 -6.58
C ARG A 254 -22.70 17.13 -5.53
N GLN A 255 -23.61 16.39 -4.91
CA GLN A 255 -23.28 15.37 -3.92
C GLN A 255 -22.50 14.22 -4.56
N GLU A 256 -22.92 13.73 -5.72
CA GLU A 256 -22.20 12.69 -6.47
C GLU A 256 -20.79 13.13 -6.85
N ILE A 257 -20.63 14.36 -7.37
CA ILE A 257 -19.33 14.95 -7.65
C ILE A 257 -18.47 15.03 -6.37
N GLY A 258 -19.06 15.44 -5.24
CA GLY A 258 -18.38 15.47 -3.95
C GLY A 258 -17.90 14.09 -3.49
N VAL A 259 -18.72 13.05 -3.68
CA VAL A 259 -18.34 11.66 -3.38
C VAL A 259 -17.22 11.18 -4.30
N HIS A 260 -17.28 11.53 -5.58
CA HIS A 260 -16.25 11.17 -6.55
C HIS A 260 -14.92 11.85 -6.20
N ASN A 261 -14.93 13.16 -5.92
CA ASN A 261 -13.74 13.90 -5.49
C ASN A 261 -13.10 13.32 -4.23
N LYS A 262 -13.88 13.06 -3.17
CA LYS A 262 -13.37 12.41 -1.94
C LYS A 262 -12.77 11.03 -2.23
N THR A 263 -13.38 10.25 -3.13
CA THR A 263 -12.87 8.93 -3.51
C THR A 263 -11.53 9.05 -4.25
N THR A 264 -11.43 10.02 -5.15
CA THR A 264 -10.19 10.34 -5.86
C THR A 264 -9.09 10.78 -4.90
N GLU A 265 -9.38 11.67 -3.94
CA GLU A 265 -8.43 12.11 -2.91
C GLU A 265 -7.89 10.94 -2.08
N VAL A 266 -8.77 10.06 -1.58
CA VAL A 266 -8.36 8.87 -0.81
C VAL A 266 -7.49 7.94 -1.66
N THR A 267 -7.83 7.76 -2.93
CA THR A 267 -7.06 6.91 -3.85
C THR A 267 -5.67 7.48 -4.09
N VAL A 268 -5.57 8.80 -4.31
CA VAL A 268 -4.29 9.50 -4.47
C VAL A 268 -3.44 9.36 -3.21
N GLU A 269 -4.02 9.51 -2.02
CA GLU A 269 -3.28 9.42 -0.77
C GLU A 269 -2.77 7.99 -0.50
N SER A 270 -3.59 6.97 -0.80
CA SER A 270 -3.18 5.56 -0.75
C SER A 270 -2.00 5.28 -1.70
N LEU A 271 -2.07 5.80 -2.93
CA LEU A 271 -0.98 5.65 -3.89
C LEU A 271 0.31 6.35 -3.43
N LYS A 272 0.21 7.53 -2.80
CA LYS A 272 1.39 8.20 -2.22
C LYS A 272 2.05 7.37 -1.12
N GLU A 273 1.25 6.73 -0.26
CA GLU A 273 1.76 5.85 0.80
C GLU A 273 2.49 4.63 0.19
N GLU A 274 1.90 3.98 -0.81
CA GLU A 274 2.53 2.87 -1.54
C GLU A 274 3.85 3.29 -2.21
N PHE A 275 3.87 4.43 -2.90
CA PHE A 275 5.09 4.98 -3.49
C PHE A 275 6.17 5.27 -2.45
N THR A 276 5.79 5.78 -1.28
CA THR A 276 6.73 6.06 -0.19
C THR A 276 7.33 4.76 0.35
N ASN A 277 6.51 3.73 0.56
CA ASN A 277 6.97 2.42 1.02
C ASN A 277 7.90 1.75 0.00
N LEU A 278 7.55 1.77 -1.29
CA LEU A 278 8.40 1.25 -2.37
C LEU A 278 9.74 1.97 -2.44
N ARG A 279 9.74 3.30 -2.24
CA ARG A 279 10.98 4.08 -2.22
C ARG A 279 11.89 3.67 -1.05
N VAL A 280 11.34 3.52 0.15
CA VAL A 280 12.11 3.06 1.33
C VAL A 280 12.68 1.66 1.10
N GLN A 281 11.90 0.75 0.53
CA GLN A 281 12.36 -0.59 0.21
C GLN A 281 13.49 -0.58 -0.84
N PHE A 282 13.35 0.25 -1.88
CA PHE A 282 14.38 0.42 -2.90
C PHE A 282 15.69 0.97 -2.31
N ASP A 283 15.60 2.02 -1.49
CA ASP A 283 16.76 2.63 -0.82
C ASP A 283 17.48 1.63 0.10
N THR A 284 16.71 0.79 0.81
CA THR A 284 17.24 -0.28 1.66
C THR A 284 17.99 -1.33 0.82
N ASN A 285 17.38 -1.82 -0.26
CA ASN A 285 18.01 -2.79 -1.15
C ASN A 285 19.29 -2.25 -1.80
N VAL A 286 19.29 -0.97 -2.21
CA VAL A 286 20.47 -0.29 -2.75
C VAL A 286 21.58 -0.22 -1.70
N LYS A 287 21.26 0.10 -0.44
CA LYS A 287 22.23 0.14 0.65
C LYS A 287 22.84 -1.24 0.91
N GLU A 288 22.02 -2.28 1.05
CA GLU A 288 22.49 -3.65 1.24
C GLU A 288 23.39 -4.13 0.10
N THR A 289 23.04 -3.76 -1.13
CA THR A 289 23.85 -4.11 -2.31
C THR A 289 25.19 -3.38 -2.30
N LYS A 290 25.22 -2.11 -1.91
CA LYS A 290 26.47 -1.35 -1.75
C LYS A 290 27.37 -1.96 -0.68
N ASP A 291 26.80 -2.36 0.45
CA ASP A 291 27.55 -2.97 1.55
C ASP A 291 28.16 -4.31 1.12
N LYS A 292 27.42 -5.13 0.36
CA LYS A 292 27.93 -6.38 -0.23
C LYS A 292 29.06 -6.15 -1.25
N ILE A 293 28.93 -5.11 -2.08
CA ILE A 293 29.99 -4.74 -3.04
C ILE A 293 31.26 -4.32 -2.29
N ALA A 294 31.14 -3.54 -1.21
CA ALA A 294 32.28 -3.14 -0.40
C ALA A 294 32.99 -4.34 0.27
N ASP A 295 32.24 -5.31 0.80
CA ASP A 295 32.80 -6.55 1.35
C ASP A 295 33.53 -7.38 0.27
N LEU A 296 32.95 -7.48 -0.92
CA LEU A 296 33.59 -8.17 -2.05
C LEU A 296 34.88 -7.46 -2.51
N ASP A 297 34.90 -6.13 -2.51
CA ASP A 297 36.10 -5.36 -2.86
C ASP A 297 37.25 -5.61 -1.87
N LEU A 298 36.95 -5.64 -0.56
CA LEU A 298 37.94 -5.99 0.46
C LEU A 298 38.49 -7.41 0.29
N LYS A 299 37.62 -8.38 -0.02
CA LYS A 299 38.04 -9.76 -0.30
C LYS A 299 38.90 -9.86 -1.55
N TYR A 300 38.55 -9.11 -2.60
CA TYR A 300 39.34 -9.04 -3.83
C TYR A 300 40.73 -8.47 -3.58
N GLN A 301 40.84 -7.34 -2.85
CA GLN A 301 42.12 -6.74 -2.48
C GLN A 301 43.01 -7.70 -1.67
N HIS A 302 42.42 -8.44 -0.72
CA HIS A 302 43.14 -9.45 0.05
C HIS A 302 43.65 -10.58 -0.85
N MET A 303 42.81 -11.09 -1.76
CA MET A 303 43.18 -12.13 -2.71
C MET A 303 44.30 -11.65 -3.65
N GLU A 304 44.23 -10.41 -4.13
CA GLU A 304 45.27 -9.80 -4.96
C GLU A 304 46.62 -9.73 -4.23
N SER A 305 46.62 -9.36 -2.94
CA SER A 305 47.83 -9.36 -2.10
C SER A 305 48.41 -10.77 -1.93
N SER A 306 47.57 -11.77 -1.68
CA SER A 306 48.00 -13.17 -1.55
C SER A 306 48.61 -13.71 -2.84
N VAL A 307 48.06 -13.34 -4.00
CA VAL A 307 48.63 -13.69 -5.31
C VAL A 307 50.00 -13.05 -5.50
N LYS A 308 50.19 -11.78 -5.14
CA LYS A 308 51.50 -11.10 -5.21
C LYS A 308 52.54 -11.76 -4.30
N GLN A 309 52.14 -12.22 -3.11
CA GLN A 309 53.03 -12.98 -2.22
C GLN A 309 53.41 -14.34 -2.82
N MET A 310 52.44 -15.08 -3.36
CA MET A 310 52.72 -16.35 -4.05
C MET A 310 53.67 -16.17 -5.24
N ASP A 311 53.48 -15.13 -6.06
CA ASP A 311 54.37 -14.82 -7.19
C ASP A 311 55.82 -14.56 -6.72
N SER A 312 55.98 -13.88 -5.59
CA SER A 312 57.31 -13.64 -4.99
C SER A 312 57.97 -14.93 -4.52
N LEU A 313 57.23 -15.81 -3.84
CA LEU A 313 57.73 -17.12 -3.40
C LEU A 313 58.10 -18.03 -4.57
N VAL A 314 57.31 -18.02 -5.65
CA VAL A 314 57.62 -18.78 -6.86
C VAL A 314 58.94 -18.30 -7.48
N LYS A 315 59.19 -16.99 -7.52
CA LYS A 315 60.46 -16.41 -8.01
C LYS A 315 61.65 -16.82 -7.13
N GLU A 316 61.50 -16.82 -5.81
CA GLU A 316 62.55 -17.30 -4.88
C GLU A 316 62.85 -18.79 -5.06
N MET A 317 61.80 -19.59 -5.24
CA MET A 317 61.94 -21.02 -5.50
C MET A 317 62.65 -21.29 -6.84
N ASP A 318 62.32 -20.54 -7.88
CA ASP A 318 62.99 -20.64 -9.19
C ASP A 318 64.48 -20.26 -9.11
N SER A 319 64.82 -19.21 -8.36
CA SER A 319 66.21 -18.84 -8.06
C SER A 319 66.96 -19.93 -7.27
N SER A 320 66.28 -20.62 -6.36
CA SER A 320 66.87 -21.71 -5.59
C SER A 320 67.10 -22.95 -6.47
N LEU A 321 66.14 -23.29 -7.34
CA LEU A 321 66.26 -24.39 -8.29
C LEU A 321 67.38 -24.17 -9.31
N THR A 322 67.54 -22.93 -9.81
CA THR A 322 68.65 -22.59 -10.71
C THR A 322 70.01 -22.72 -10.03
N THR A 323 70.11 -22.34 -8.76
CA THR A 323 71.33 -22.51 -7.95
C THR A 323 71.65 -24.00 -7.75
N LEU A 324 70.67 -24.79 -7.29
CA LEU A 324 70.83 -26.24 -7.11
C LEU A 324 71.20 -26.95 -8.42
N SER A 325 70.60 -26.53 -9.54
CA SER A 325 70.95 -27.07 -10.86
C SER A 325 72.42 -26.83 -11.19
N SER A 326 72.92 -25.62 -10.90
CA SER A 326 74.35 -25.28 -11.04
C SER A 326 75.24 -26.15 -10.14
N ASP A 327 74.88 -26.31 -8.86
CA ASP A 327 75.63 -27.13 -7.90
C ASP A 327 75.69 -28.60 -8.32
N VAL A 328 74.58 -29.14 -8.83
CA VAL A 328 74.53 -30.51 -9.38
C VAL A 328 75.48 -30.65 -10.56
N GLU A 329 75.55 -29.65 -11.44
CA GLU A 329 76.46 -29.68 -12.59
C GLU A 329 77.93 -29.61 -12.16
N ILE A 330 78.25 -28.80 -11.14
CA ILE A 330 79.58 -28.76 -10.51
C ILE A 330 79.92 -30.14 -9.89
N MET A 331 78.99 -30.74 -9.14
CA MET A 331 79.20 -32.05 -8.53
C MET A 331 79.43 -33.15 -9.58
N LYS A 332 78.70 -33.13 -10.70
CA LYS A 332 78.94 -34.06 -11.82
C LYS A 332 80.35 -33.89 -12.38
N GLN A 333 80.82 -32.65 -12.55
CA GLN A 333 82.19 -32.38 -13.01
C GLN A 333 83.23 -32.91 -12.01
N GLN A 334 83.05 -32.66 -10.71
CA GLN A 334 83.93 -33.18 -9.66
C GLN A 334 83.96 -34.70 -9.59
N LEU A 335 82.81 -35.37 -9.73
CA LEU A 335 82.72 -36.83 -9.80
C LEU A 335 83.48 -37.38 -11.01
N ASN A 336 83.35 -36.75 -12.18
CA ASN A 336 84.10 -37.15 -13.39
C ASN A 336 85.62 -36.99 -13.18
N ILE A 337 86.06 -35.92 -12.55
CA ILE A 337 87.47 -35.71 -12.19
C ILE A 337 87.94 -36.80 -11.21
N THR A 338 87.14 -37.10 -10.18
CA THR A 338 87.46 -38.12 -9.16
C THR A 338 87.53 -39.53 -9.76
N ASP A 339 86.60 -39.88 -10.65
CA ASP A 339 86.61 -41.15 -11.38
C ASP A 339 87.88 -41.29 -12.24
N LYS A 340 88.28 -40.22 -12.94
CA LYS A 340 89.56 -40.17 -13.68
C LYS A 340 90.76 -40.37 -12.76
N PHE A 341 90.79 -39.70 -11.61
CA PHE A 341 91.87 -39.82 -10.62
C PHE A 341 91.97 -41.25 -10.06
N MET A 342 90.84 -41.85 -9.67
CA MET A 342 90.79 -43.21 -9.12
C MET A 342 91.26 -44.26 -10.14
N LYS A 343 90.85 -44.13 -11.41
CA LYS A 343 91.36 -44.98 -12.50
C LYS A 343 92.88 -44.85 -12.66
N SER A 344 93.42 -43.64 -12.57
CA SER A 344 94.87 -43.43 -12.64
C SER A 344 95.64 -43.96 -11.42
N LYS A 345 95.04 -43.95 -10.22
CA LYS A 345 95.67 -44.50 -9.01
C LYS A 345 95.71 -46.04 -9.02
N TYR A 346 94.67 -46.69 -9.55
CA TYR A 346 94.64 -48.14 -9.74
C TYR A 346 95.75 -48.61 -10.68
N ASP A 347 96.03 -47.84 -11.74
CA ASP A 347 97.18 -48.06 -12.62
C ASP A 347 98.52 -47.99 -11.84
N ILE A 348 98.66 -47.07 -10.88
CA ILE A 348 99.88 -46.91 -10.06
C ILE A 348 100.05 -48.05 -9.04
N GLU A 349 98.98 -48.46 -8.35
CA GLU A 349 99.04 -49.61 -7.42
C GLU A 349 99.35 -50.92 -8.15
N THR A 350 98.84 -51.09 -9.37
CA THR A 350 99.21 -52.21 -10.26
C THR A 350 100.71 -52.19 -10.61
N VAL A 351 101.30 -51.00 -10.78
CA VAL A 351 102.75 -50.82 -10.99
C VAL A 351 103.56 -51.04 -9.70
N LYS A 352 103.06 -50.67 -8.52
CA LYS A 352 103.73 -50.94 -7.23
C LYS A 352 103.79 -52.43 -6.90
N LEU A 353 102.71 -53.19 -7.15
CA LEU A 353 102.71 -54.66 -7.07
C LEU A 353 103.73 -55.30 -8.03
N TYR A 354 104.05 -54.61 -9.13
CA TYR A 354 105.11 -55.01 -10.08
C TYR A 354 106.53 -54.86 -9.51
N PHE A 355 106.75 -53.98 -8.51
CA PHE A 355 108.07 -53.70 -7.92
C PHE A 355 108.40 -54.55 -6.68
N ASP A 356 107.40 -55.08 -5.97
CA ASP A 356 107.54 -55.85 -4.72
C ASP A 356 107.68 -57.39 -4.90
N LEU A 357 107.94 -57.88 -6.12
CA LEU A 357 108.19 -59.32 -6.34
C LEU A 357 109.59 -59.74 -5.84
N PRO A 358 109.71 -60.73 -4.93
CA PRO A 358 110.99 -61.20 -4.42
C PRO A 358 111.58 -62.26 -5.35
N SER A 359 112.18 -61.87 -6.47
CA SER A 359 113.37 -62.57 -7.01
C SER A 359 114.05 -61.80 -8.14
N GLU A 360 115.39 -61.84 -8.13
CA GLU A 360 116.30 -61.20 -9.08
C GLU A 360 116.18 -61.75 -10.53
N LYS A 361 115.49 -62.88 -10.73
CA LYS A 361 115.27 -63.51 -12.04
C LYS A 361 114.09 -62.96 -12.85
N CYS A 362 113.19 -62.18 -12.23
CA CYS A 362 112.03 -61.59 -12.93
C CYS A 362 112.31 -60.18 -13.50
N ARG A 363 113.31 -59.45 -12.99
CA ARG A 363 113.56 -58.05 -13.38
C ARG A 363 114.11 -57.89 -14.82
N THR A 364 114.85 -58.86 -15.33
CA THR A 364 115.53 -58.76 -16.63
C THR A 364 114.62 -58.95 -17.86
N LYS A 365 113.39 -59.45 -17.70
CA LYS A 365 112.43 -59.61 -18.83
C LYS A 365 111.45 -58.43 -18.98
N ILE A 366 111.39 -57.52 -18.02
CA ILE A 366 110.40 -56.42 -18.00
C ILE A 366 110.99 -55.08 -18.45
N ASP A 367 112.31 -54.88 -18.33
CA ASP A 367 112.98 -53.67 -18.86
C ASP A 367 112.85 -53.49 -20.38
N GLN A 368 112.35 -54.50 -21.11
CA GLN A 368 112.04 -54.41 -22.54
C GLN A 368 110.59 -54.00 -22.86
N ARG A 369 109.70 -53.85 -21.86
CA ARG A 369 108.26 -53.59 -22.09
C ARG A 369 107.73 -52.30 -21.45
N VAL A 370 108.50 -51.65 -20.59
CA VAL A 370 108.07 -50.40 -19.95
C VAL A 370 108.75 -49.22 -20.62
N ASP A 371 108.01 -48.54 -21.49
CA ASP A 371 108.41 -47.26 -22.08
C ASP A 371 108.44 -46.18 -20.99
N ARG A 372 109.62 -45.99 -20.38
CA ARG A 372 109.86 -44.99 -19.33
C ARG A 372 109.46 -43.58 -19.73
N THR A 373 109.41 -43.28 -21.03
CA THR A 373 108.98 -41.98 -21.56
C THR A 373 107.50 -41.73 -21.29
N LYS A 374 106.65 -42.74 -21.53
CA LYS A 374 105.21 -42.67 -21.21
C LYS A 374 104.93 -42.61 -19.72
N LEU A 375 105.75 -43.29 -18.91
CA LEU A 375 105.60 -43.26 -17.45
C LEU A 375 105.95 -41.87 -16.89
N ASN A 376 107.04 -41.27 -17.35
CA ASN A 376 107.42 -39.92 -16.93
C ASN A 376 106.45 -38.84 -17.46
N GLN A 377 105.90 -39.03 -18.67
CA GLN A 377 104.83 -38.17 -19.18
C GLN A 377 103.59 -38.22 -18.27
N ARG A 378 103.16 -39.42 -17.87
CA ARG A 378 102.01 -39.60 -16.95
C ARG A 378 102.27 -39.01 -15.56
N ILE A 379 103.51 -39.07 -15.05
CA ILE A 379 103.90 -38.42 -13.78
C ILE A 379 103.88 -36.89 -13.91
N GLY A 380 104.32 -36.34 -15.05
CA GLY A 380 104.22 -34.91 -15.35
C GLY A 380 102.76 -34.43 -15.40
N GLU A 381 101.89 -35.18 -16.08
CA GLU A 381 100.44 -34.91 -16.11
C GLU A 381 99.81 -34.99 -14.71
N PHE A 382 100.28 -35.90 -13.85
CA PHE A 382 99.82 -36.02 -12.46
C PHE A 382 100.20 -34.80 -11.60
N THR A 383 101.35 -34.19 -11.87
CA THR A 383 101.82 -32.99 -11.14
C THR A 383 100.96 -31.78 -11.51
N VAL A 384 100.64 -31.60 -12.80
CA VAL A 384 99.74 -30.54 -13.28
C VAL A 384 98.31 -30.71 -12.73
N MET A 385 97.85 -31.96 -12.56
CA MET A 385 96.52 -32.25 -12.01
C MET A 385 96.40 -31.89 -10.52
N ILE A 386 97.47 -32.07 -9.73
CA ILE A 386 97.52 -31.65 -8.32
C ILE A 386 97.49 -30.12 -8.20
N ASP A 387 98.23 -29.40 -9.07
CA ASP A 387 98.22 -27.94 -9.09
C ASP A 387 96.84 -27.37 -9.47
N MET A 388 96.05 -28.07 -10.29
CA MET A 388 94.67 -27.67 -10.61
C MET A 388 93.65 -27.98 -9.50
N MET A 389 93.93 -28.94 -8.61
CA MET A 389 93.07 -29.30 -7.48
C MET A 389 93.31 -28.44 -6.23
N CYS A 390 94.44 -27.74 -6.14
CA CYS A 390 94.76 -26.80 -5.07
C CYS A 390 95.38 -25.51 -5.63
N PRO A 391 94.59 -24.64 -6.28
CA PRO A 391 95.06 -23.29 -6.57
C PRO A 391 95.18 -22.52 -5.23
N THR A 392 96.38 -22.04 -4.91
CA THR A 392 96.59 -21.08 -3.79
C THR A 392 95.79 -19.81 -3.97
#